data_AF-A0A962PB81-F1
#
_entry.id   AF-A0A962PB81-F1
#
_cell.length_a   1.000
_cell.length_b   1.000
_cell.length_c   1.000
_cell.angle_alpha   90.00
_cell.angle_beta   90.00
_cell.angle_gamma   90.00
#
_symmetry.space_group_name_H-M   'P 1'
#
loop_
_entity.id
_entity.type
_entity.pdbx_description
1 polymer ?
#
loop_
_entity_poly.entity_id
_entity_poly.type
_entity_poly.pdbx_seq_one_letter_code
_entity_poly.pdbx_strand_id
1 'polypeptide(L)' 'LTTASDLLFTGGREGYFHILDARTGELLWHKNLGGQIVMAPVTYMVDGTQYVSIISGNTLATFALRQ' A
#
# COMPACT_ATOMS: atom_id res chain seq x y z
N LEU A 1 0.05 -3.50 -6.48
CA LEU A 1 0.73 -2.36 -7.15
C LEU A 1 2.22 -2.53 -6.95
N THR A 2 3.00 -2.60 -8.03
CA THR A 2 4.48 -2.59 -7.96
C THR A 2 5.01 -1.23 -8.39
N THR A 3 6.18 -0.86 -7.88
CA THR A 3 6.87 0.39 -8.23
C THR A 3 8.27 0.11 -8.77
N ALA A 4 8.91 1.12 -9.37
CA ALA A 4 10.27 0.99 -9.92
C ALA A 4 11.36 0.76 -8.86
N SER A 5 11.05 1.00 -7.58
CA SER A 5 11.95 0.75 -6.44
C SER A 5 11.74 -0.62 -5.81
N ASP A 6 11.20 -1.59 -6.57
CA ASP A 6 10.96 -2.96 -6.14
C ASP A 6 10.07 -3.10 -4.89
N LEU A 7 9.12 -2.18 -4.68
CA LEU A 7 8.10 -2.31 -3.63
C LEU A 7 6.77 -2.83 -4.20
N LEU A 8 6.21 -3.86 -3.55
CA LEU A 8 4.87 -4.38 -3.78
C LEU A 8 3.92 -3.92 -2.67
N PHE A 9 2.95 -3.09 -3.04
CA PHE A 9 1.84 -2.68 -2.20
C PHE A 9 0.62 -3.57 -2.46
N THR A 10 0.08 -4.19 -1.41
CA THR A 10 -1.09 -5.09 -1.50
C THR A 10 -1.87 -5.11 -0.19
N GLY A 11 -3.07 -5.67 -0.21
CA GLY A 11 -3.83 -5.97 1.00
C GLY A 11 -4.83 -7.09 0.78
N GLY A 12 -5.46 -7.52 1.87
CA GLY A 12 -6.35 -8.67 1.85
C GLY A 12 -7.62 -8.48 2.67
N ARG A 13 -8.42 -9.55 2.73
CA ARG A 13 -9.71 -9.58 3.46
C ARG A 13 -9.53 -9.56 4.97
N GLU A 14 -8.34 -9.89 5.44
CA GLU A 14 -7.88 -9.73 6.82
C GLU A 14 -7.67 -8.26 7.24
N GLY A 15 -7.71 -7.33 6.27
CA GLY A 15 -7.65 -5.89 6.50
C GLY A 15 -6.24 -5.33 6.74
N TYR A 16 -5.21 -6.13 6.49
CA TYR A 16 -3.83 -5.68 6.51
C TYR A 16 -3.44 -5.08 5.15
N PHE A 17 -2.89 -3.87 5.21
CA PHE A 17 -2.11 -3.28 4.13
C PHE A 17 -0.65 -3.70 4.31
N HIS A 18 -0.08 -4.34 3.30
CA HIS A 18 1.27 -4.88 3.27
C HIS A 18 2.14 -4.14 2.25
N ILE A 19 3.41 -3.97 2.59
CA ILE A 19 4.50 -3.60 1.70
C ILE A 19 5.49 -4.74 1.72
N LEU A 20 5.76 -5.32 0.55
CA LEU A 20 6.71 -6.40 0.39
C LEU A 20 7.83 -6.00 -0.56
N ASP A 21 8.98 -6.64 -0.44
CA ASP A 21 9.98 -6.67 -1.51
C ASP A 21 9.37 -7.38 -2.72
N ALA A 22 9.32 -6.71 -3.87
CA ALA A 22 8.66 -7.21 -5.07
C ALA A 22 9.42 -8.36 -5.74
N ARG A 23 10.70 -8.57 -5.41
CA ARG A 23 11.56 -9.60 -5.99
C ARG A 23 11.53 -10.88 -5.16
N THR A 24 11.52 -10.74 -3.84
CA THR A 24 11.62 -11.88 -2.90
C THR A 24 10.27 -12.23 -2.28
N GLY A 25 9.34 -11.29 -2.21
CA GLY A 25 8.09 -11.43 -1.46
C GLY A 25 8.27 -11.26 0.06
N GLU A 26 9.44 -10.81 0.52
CA GLU A 26 9.69 -10.53 1.94
C GLU A 26 8.77 -9.41 2.45
N LEU A 27 8.14 -9.61 3.60
CA LEU A 27 7.31 -8.59 4.22
C LEU A 27 8.20 -7.51 4.85
N LEU A 28 8.14 -6.28 4.32
CA LEU A 28 8.91 -5.13 4.81
C LEU A 28 8.13 -4.34 5.86
N TRP A 29 6.82 -4.19 5.65
CA TRP A 29 5.96 -3.43 6.56
C TRP A 29 4.49 -3.83 6.41
N HIS A 30 3.72 -3.71 7.49
CA HIS A 30 2.27 -3.85 7.43
C HIS A 30 1.53 -3.00 8.46
N LYS A 31 0.26 -2.74 8.18
CA LYS A 31 -0.68 -2.11 9.12
C LYS A 31 -2.09 -2.63 8.93
N ASN A 32 -2.77 -2.91 10.04
CA ASN A 32 -4.20 -3.22 10.02
C ASN A 32 -5.00 -1.91 9.85
N LEU A 33 -5.88 -1.88 8.85
CA LEU A 33 -6.75 -0.74 8.54
C LEU A 33 -8.22 -0.94 8.99
N GLY A 34 -8.53 -2.08 9.61
CA GLY A 34 -9.82 -2.39 10.21
C GLY A 34 -10.91 -2.88 9.25
N GLY A 35 -10.73 -2.72 7.94
CA GLY A 35 -11.66 -3.19 6.91
C GLY A 35 -10.98 -4.00 5.81
N GLN A 36 -11.77 -4.81 5.08
CA GLN A 36 -11.25 -5.61 3.98
C GLN A 36 -10.66 -4.72 2.88
N ILE A 37 -9.52 -5.12 2.34
CA ILE A 37 -8.91 -4.47 1.17
C ILE A 37 -9.16 -5.38 -0.02
N VAL A 38 -10.10 -4.97 -0.88
CA VAL A 38 -10.50 -5.72 -2.08
C VAL A 38 -10.07 -4.99 -3.36
N MET A 39 -9.92 -3.66 -3.27
CA MET A 39 -9.49 -2.82 -4.38
C MET A 39 -7.97 -2.73 -4.44
N ALA A 40 -7.43 -2.62 -5.66
CA ALA A 40 -6.00 -2.44 -5.85
C ALA A 40 -5.54 -1.07 -5.30
N PRO A 41 -4.35 -0.99 -4.67
CA PRO A 41 -3.75 0.29 -4.30
C PRO A 41 -3.38 1.12 -5.52
N VAL A 42 -3.37 2.44 -5.38
CA VAL A 42 -2.87 3.40 -6.39
C VAL A 42 -1.78 4.28 -5.81
N THR A 43 -0.84 4.72 -6.64
CA THR A 43 0.20 5.69 -6.26
C THR A 43 0.23 6.87 -7.21
N TYR A 44 0.61 8.04 -6.70
CA TYR A 44 0.71 9.31 -7.41
C TYR A 44 1.71 10.24 -6.72
N MET A 45 2.08 11.32 -7.40
CA MET A 45 2.99 12.35 -6.89
C MET A 45 2.25 13.67 -6.64
N VAL A 46 2.53 14.33 -5.52
CA VAL A 46 2.11 15.72 -5.25
C VAL A 46 3.30 16.45 -4.63
N ASP A 47 3.70 17.57 -5.24
CA ASP A 47 4.80 18.42 -4.77
C ASP A 47 6.09 17.65 -4.40
N GLY A 48 6.47 16.69 -5.26
CA GLY A 48 7.67 15.87 -5.06
C GLY A 48 7.54 14.76 -4.00
N THR A 49 6.39 14.63 -3.35
CA THR A 49 6.10 13.55 -2.41
C THR A 49 5.27 12.45 -3.09
N GLN A 50 5.71 11.20 -2.95
CA GLN A 50 4.96 10.05 -3.43
C GLN A 50 3.92 9.62 -2.39
N TYR A 51 2.70 9.40 -2.85
CA TYR A 51 1.60 8.92 -2.03
C TYR A 51 1.11 7.57 -2.52
N VAL A 52 0.61 6.76 -1.59
CA VAL A 52 -0.14 5.53 -1.88
C VAL A 52 -1.49 5.62 -1.21
N SER A 53 -2.55 5.43 -1.99
CA SER A 53 -3.92 5.42 -1.51
C SER A 53 -4.54 4.03 -1.66
N ILE A 54 -5.29 3.62 -0.64
CA ILE A 54 -5.91 2.30 -0.54
C ILE A 54 -7.27 2.40 0.12
N ILE A 55 -8.23 1.62 -0.36
CA ILE A 55 -9.56 1.54 0.22
C ILE A 55 -9.63 0.30 1.12
N SER A 56 -9.96 0.52 2.39
CA SER A 56 -10.21 -0.53 3.40
C SER A 56 -11.65 -0.40 3.88
N GLY A 57 -12.50 -1.36 3.49
CA GLY A 57 -13.95 -1.24 3.64
C GLY A 57 -14.49 0.01 2.95
N ASN A 58 -14.98 0.95 3.75
CA ASN A 58 -15.55 2.23 3.30
C ASN A 58 -14.61 3.41 3.54
N THR A 59 -13.37 3.16 3.96
CA THR A 59 -12.38 4.17 4.33
C THR A 59 -11.28 4.26 3.28
N LEU A 60 -10.99 5.47 2.80
CA LEU A 60 -9.78 5.75 2.03
C LEU A 60 -8.64 6.12 3.00
N ALA A 61 -7.56 5.36 2.96
CA ALA A 61 -6.31 5.68 3.66
C ALA A 61 -5.25 6.11 2.64
N THR A 62 -4.54 7.20 2.94
CA THR A 62 -3.42 7.69 2.13
C THR A 62 -2.16 7.77 2.97
N PHE A 63 -1.06 7.23 2.44
CA PHE A 63 0.25 7.20 3.06
C PHE A 63 1.22 8.03 2.22
N ALA A 64 2.01 8.89 2.87
CA ALA A 64 3.16 9.54 2.26
C ALA A 64 4.38 8.63 2.42
N LEU A 65 5.10 8.37 1.34
CA LEU A 65 6.39 7.67 1.37
C LEU A 65 7.47 8.67 1.80
N ARG A 66 8.19 8.31 2.87
CA ARG A 66 9.42 9.03 3.24
C ARG A 66 10.53 8.61 2.29
N GLN A 67 11.33 9.59 1.86
CA GLN A 67 12.57 9.36 1.11
C GLN A 67 13.63 8.72 2.00
#